data_AF-A0A937U3R1-F1
#
_entry.id   AF-A0A937U3R1-F1
#
_cell.length_a   1.000
_cell.length_b   1.000
_cell.length_c   1.000
_cell.angle_alpha   90.00
_cell.angle_beta   90.00
_cell.angle_gamma   90.00
#
_symmetry.space_group_name_H-M   'P 1'
#
loop_
_entity.id
_entity.type
_entity.pdbx_description
1 polymer ?
#
loop_
_entity_poly.entity_id
_entity_poly.type
_entity_poly.pdbx_seq_one_letter_code
_entity_poly.pdbx_strand_id
1 'polypeptide(L)'
;MNKTTRYALALLALSITAVSVYAADKPNPFIGRWALTIPGGGAGWLGVEQDGSGHKSKILWSGGSVVPVTETEIDGDTLTLIRRHNVERKDADGKTIPVEIIEKITAKVNGDNLLLTRLYGRGGDKREFTGKRIPPLPPKPNLSKVKYAEPITLFDGSNKDAWKLTNSGQTDGWSVHDGILVNNPVQKEGKPHISYGNLRTKKEFEGSNLEFEDFNLKLEVNVPKGGNSGIYLRGIYEVQVSDSYGKPLNSHNMGGIYSRITPTVNAEKPAGQWQQFDITLLDRHVTVKLNGKTIVNNQPLLGCTGGALWPDEFKPGPIYLQGDHSAISYRNIVLTPVIKTKPALFEDTFDGKIASGWTWLREDKPAWRISNNALEIRVQPGVAHNVKNALLRPAPDRSKGKYAIDVTVTNLTKPIQQYEQAGITWYNNGKPVFKLVKELVNGQLMIIPSRKPMTSPTVQLRLIVAGDDYIAQFRADAKGEFQTAAKGKLPPPRNDQVSIQCYNGPPNAEHWIRFDDFRITQLTD
;
A
#
# COMPACT_ATOMS: atom_id res chain seq x y z
N MET A 1 75.51 -27.59 48.80
CA MET A 1 75.15 -26.50 47.85
C MET A 1 74.33 -27.10 46.71
N ASN A 2 73.00 -27.13 46.85
CA ASN A 2 72.08 -27.63 45.83
C ASN A 2 71.09 -26.51 45.47
N LYS A 3 71.07 -26.09 44.20
CA LYS A 3 70.06 -25.18 43.64
C LYS A 3 68.95 -26.01 43.02
N THR A 4 67.77 -25.98 43.63
CA THR A 4 66.55 -26.62 43.14
C THR A 4 65.65 -25.58 42.49
N THR A 5 65.27 -25.85 41.24
CA THR A 5 64.36 -25.10 40.38
C THR A 5 62.99 -24.88 41.05
N ARG A 6 62.51 -23.63 41.09
CA ARG A 6 61.14 -23.29 41.53
C ARG A 6 60.22 -23.15 40.33
N TYR A 7 59.15 -23.93 40.33
CA TYR A 7 58.01 -23.83 39.40
C TYR A 7 57.16 -22.60 39.77
N ALA A 8 56.79 -21.80 38.77
CA ALA A 8 55.79 -20.74 38.90
C ALA A 8 54.41 -21.30 38.50
N LEU A 9 53.48 -21.36 39.46
CA LEU A 9 52.06 -21.57 39.19
C LEU A 9 51.45 -20.24 38.71
N ALA A 10 50.95 -20.21 37.47
CA ALA A 10 50.10 -19.14 36.99
C ALA A 10 48.63 -19.46 37.33
N LEU A 11 48.05 -18.71 38.26
CA LEU A 11 46.62 -18.72 38.57
C LEU A 11 45.86 -17.94 37.49
N LEU A 12 45.10 -18.65 36.65
CA LEU A 12 44.20 -18.06 35.68
C LEU A 12 42.89 -17.66 36.40
N ALA A 13 42.74 -16.38 36.71
CA ALA A 13 41.49 -15.85 37.25
C ALA A 13 40.45 -15.73 36.11
N LEU A 14 39.41 -16.57 36.14
CA LEU A 14 38.25 -16.48 35.26
C LEU A 14 37.35 -15.34 35.74
N SER A 15 37.45 -14.16 35.12
CA SER A 15 36.51 -13.06 35.35
C SER A 15 35.19 -13.34 34.63
N ILE A 16 34.16 -13.72 35.37
CA ILE A 16 32.78 -13.79 34.87
C ILE A 16 32.27 -12.35 34.78
N THR A 17 32.31 -11.77 33.58
CA THR A 17 31.58 -10.53 33.29
C THR A 17 30.10 -10.86 33.19
N ALA A 18 29.33 -10.51 34.23
CA ALA A 18 27.88 -10.50 34.15
C ALA A 18 27.47 -9.46 33.10
N VAL A 19 27.06 -9.92 31.92
CA VAL A 19 26.41 -9.08 30.92
C VAL A 19 25.01 -8.80 31.46
N SER A 20 24.81 -7.61 32.04
CA SER A 20 23.48 -7.07 32.28
C SER A 20 22.78 -6.94 30.94
N VAL A 21 21.89 -7.89 30.63
CA VAL A 21 20.91 -7.72 29.58
C VAL A 21 20.03 -6.56 30.04
N TYR A 22 20.26 -5.36 29.50
CA TYR A 22 19.26 -4.30 29.57
C TYR A 22 18.00 -4.88 28.93
N ALA A 23 16.98 -5.15 29.75
CA ALA A 23 15.63 -5.30 29.23
C ALA A 23 15.35 -4.00 28.47
N ALA A 24 15.22 -4.07 27.15
CA ALA A 24 14.68 -2.96 26.40
C ALA A 24 13.34 -2.61 27.06
N ASP A 25 13.20 -1.37 27.54
CA ASP A 25 11.93 -0.90 28.08
C ASP A 25 10.83 -1.29 27.11
N LYS A 26 9.79 -1.98 27.62
CA LYS A 26 8.64 -2.31 26.80
C LYS A 26 8.15 -1.00 26.19
N PRO A 27 7.97 -0.93 24.86
CA PRO A 27 7.50 0.30 24.24
C PRO A 27 6.21 0.72 24.92
N ASN A 28 6.13 1.99 25.32
CA ASN A 28 4.95 2.52 26.00
C ASN A 28 3.70 2.20 25.15
N PRO A 29 2.69 1.51 25.70
CA PRO A 29 1.58 0.98 24.91
C PRO A 29 0.73 2.07 24.28
N PHE A 30 0.76 3.31 24.77
CA PHE A 30 0.01 4.42 24.20
C PHE A 30 0.68 5.06 23.00
N ILE A 31 2.01 4.98 22.91
CA ILE A 31 2.79 5.59 21.82
C ILE A 31 2.38 4.96 20.49
N GLY A 32 2.16 5.81 19.50
CA GLY A 32 1.72 5.43 18.17
C GLY A 32 0.52 6.24 17.70
N ARG A 33 -0.21 5.66 16.75
CA ARG A 33 -1.32 6.31 16.06
C ARG A 33 -2.58 5.48 16.23
N TRP A 34 -3.69 6.16 16.43
CA TRP A 34 -4.97 5.55 16.78
C TRP A 34 -6.07 6.14 15.91
N ALA A 35 -6.80 5.28 15.23
CA ALA A 35 -8.03 5.58 14.53
C ALA A 35 -9.17 5.64 15.56
N LEU A 36 -9.74 6.82 15.81
CA LEU A 36 -10.77 7.01 16.84
C LEU A 36 -12.16 6.92 16.24
N THR A 37 -13.05 6.12 16.83
CA THR A 37 -14.49 6.19 16.59
C THR A 37 -15.08 7.03 17.72
N ILE A 38 -15.27 8.34 17.47
CA ILE A 38 -15.70 9.29 18.50
C ILE A 38 -17.21 9.16 18.80
N PRO A 39 -17.73 9.78 19.87
CA PRO A 39 -19.16 9.73 20.18
C PRO A 39 -20.04 10.20 19.01
N GLY A 40 -21.09 9.44 18.70
CA GLY A 40 -21.94 9.67 17.53
C GLY A 40 -21.45 9.01 16.24
N GLY A 41 -20.35 8.24 16.28
CA GLY A 41 -19.84 7.46 15.16
C GLY A 41 -18.93 8.23 14.20
N GLY A 42 -18.55 9.46 14.54
CA GLY A 42 -17.63 10.26 13.74
C GLY A 42 -16.22 9.65 13.67
N ALA A 43 -15.47 10.03 12.64
CA ALA A 43 -14.08 9.68 12.50
C ALA A 43 -13.19 10.62 13.32
N GLY A 44 -12.21 10.08 14.03
CA GLY A 44 -11.17 10.86 14.68
C GLY A 44 -9.82 10.18 14.56
N TRP A 45 -8.80 10.85 15.07
CA TRP A 45 -7.44 10.33 15.07
C TRP A 45 -6.68 10.86 16.28
N LEU A 46 -5.81 10.04 16.87
CA LEU A 46 -4.90 10.43 17.95
C LEU A 46 -3.49 9.93 17.62
N GLY A 47 -2.52 10.83 17.66
CA GLY A 47 -1.10 10.49 17.66
C GLY A 47 -0.51 10.80 19.02
N VAL A 48 0.21 9.85 19.60
CA VAL A 48 0.94 9.99 20.87
C VAL A 48 2.41 9.69 20.58
N GLU A 49 3.28 10.64 20.93
CA GLU A 49 4.71 10.58 20.64
C GLU A 49 5.52 10.81 21.92
N GLN A 50 6.68 10.16 22.02
CA GLN A 50 7.69 10.50 23.02
C GLN A 50 8.23 11.90 22.73
N ASP A 51 8.41 12.73 23.76
CA ASP A 51 8.99 14.07 23.64
C ASP A 51 9.94 14.34 24.82
N GLY A 52 11.23 14.07 24.61
CA GLY A 52 12.21 14.05 25.71
C GLY A 52 11.82 13.02 26.78
N SER A 53 11.74 13.45 28.04
CA SER A 53 11.25 12.62 29.16
C SER A 53 9.72 12.58 29.25
N GLY A 54 9.00 13.41 28.48
CA GLY A 54 7.55 13.50 28.49
C GLY A 54 6.90 12.93 27.23
N HIS A 55 5.65 13.30 27.01
CA HIS A 55 4.86 12.88 25.86
C HIS A 55 4.13 14.08 25.26
N LYS A 56 3.90 14.04 23.95
CA LYS A 56 3.05 15.00 23.25
C LYS A 56 2.01 14.25 22.44
N SER A 57 0.85 14.87 22.28
CA SER A 57 -0.22 14.32 21.46
C SER A 57 -0.78 15.33 20.47
N LYS A 58 -1.29 14.81 19.36
CA LYS A 58 -2.13 15.53 18.41
C LYS A 58 -3.42 14.78 18.20
N ILE A 59 -4.52 15.49 18.01
CA ILE A 59 -5.86 14.90 17.89
C ILE A 59 -6.66 15.53 16.76
N LEU A 60 -7.47 14.71 16.10
CA LEU A 60 -8.54 15.10 15.20
C LEU A 60 -9.88 14.66 15.81
N TRP A 61 -10.85 15.57 15.84
CA TRP A 61 -12.17 15.34 16.43
C TRP A 61 -13.29 15.57 15.40
N SER A 62 -13.58 14.57 14.57
CA SER A 62 -14.56 14.63 13.47
C SER A 62 -14.12 15.51 12.30
N GLY A 63 -14.43 16.80 12.38
CA GLY A 63 -14.20 17.79 11.34
C GLY A 63 -13.04 18.72 11.70
N GLY A 64 -12.58 19.47 10.70
CA GLY A 64 -11.51 20.43 10.90
C GLY A 64 -10.13 19.77 11.06
N SER A 65 -9.19 20.52 11.62
CA SER A 65 -7.76 20.23 11.56
C SER A 65 -7.30 19.27 12.66
N VAL A 66 -6.20 18.57 12.40
CA VAL A 66 -5.42 17.86 13.43
C VAL A 66 -4.71 18.93 14.27
N VAL A 67 -5.00 18.98 15.57
CA VAL A 67 -4.48 20.01 16.49
C VAL A 67 -3.63 19.39 17.60
N PRO A 68 -2.64 20.13 18.14
CA PRO A 68 -1.94 19.69 19.35
C PRO A 68 -2.91 19.57 20.53
N VAL A 69 -2.66 18.60 21.40
CA VAL A 69 -3.30 18.48 22.71
C VAL A 69 -2.55 19.37 23.70
N THR A 70 -3.25 20.06 24.59
CA THR A 70 -2.63 21.00 25.54
C THR A 70 -1.72 20.28 26.54
N GLU A 71 -2.19 19.18 27.13
CA GLU A 71 -1.42 18.39 28.10
C GLU A 71 -1.57 16.90 27.77
N THR A 72 -0.46 16.14 27.84
CA THR A 72 -0.42 14.70 27.62
C THR A 72 0.35 14.06 28.76
N GLU A 73 -0.32 13.23 29.55
CA GLU A 73 0.26 12.56 30.71
C GLU A 73 -0.01 11.06 30.62
N ILE A 74 1.00 10.25 30.91
CA ILE A 74 0.85 8.80 31.03
C ILE A 74 1.29 8.43 32.44
N ASP A 75 0.33 7.92 33.21
CA ASP A 75 0.56 7.41 34.57
C ASP A 75 0.11 5.94 34.62
N GLY A 76 1.07 5.05 34.79
CA GLY A 76 0.87 3.61 34.80
C GLY A 76 0.13 3.09 33.56
N ASP A 77 -1.12 2.67 33.75
CA ASP A 77 -2.00 2.08 32.73
C ASP A 77 -2.97 3.07 32.08
N THR A 78 -2.81 4.38 32.34
CA THR A 78 -3.76 5.41 31.94
C THR A 78 -3.06 6.57 31.21
N LEU A 79 -3.55 6.88 30.00
CA LEU A 79 -3.22 8.11 29.29
C LEU A 79 -4.28 9.17 29.61
N THR A 80 -3.86 10.36 30.01
CA THR A 80 -4.71 11.55 30.19
C THR A 80 -4.33 12.62 29.17
N LEU A 81 -5.34 13.14 28.48
CA LEU A 81 -5.23 14.24 27.52
C LEU A 81 -6.11 15.39 28.01
N ILE A 82 -5.56 16.60 28.06
CA ILE A 82 -6.31 17.83 28.34
C ILE A 82 -6.35 18.69 27.08
N ARG A 83 -7.54 19.10 26.67
CA ARG A 83 -7.77 20.11 25.64
C ARG A 83 -8.48 21.30 26.27
N ARG A 84 -7.96 22.50 26.01
CA ARG A 84 -8.55 23.76 26.48
C ARG A 84 -9.22 24.46 25.31
N HIS A 85 -10.49 24.82 25.46
CA HIS A 85 -11.30 25.47 24.45
C HIS A 85 -11.70 26.86 24.92
N ASN A 86 -11.34 27.90 24.17
CA ASN A 86 -11.81 29.25 24.44
C ASN A 86 -13.08 29.49 23.63
N VAL A 87 -14.21 29.66 24.30
CA VAL A 87 -15.50 29.92 23.67
C VAL A 87 -16.10 31.22 24.17
N GLU A 88 -16.81 31.92 23.30
CA GLU A 88 -17.58 33.09 23.68
C GLU A 88 -18.97 32.67 24.15
N ARG A 89 -19.40 33.19 25.31
CA ARG A 89 -20.74 32.98 25.87
C ARG A 89 -21.35 34.30 26.31
N LYS A 90 -22.67 34.39 26.24
CA LYS A 90 -23.39 35.52 26.86
C LYS A 90 -23.52 35.28 28.36
N ASP A 91 -23.19 36.29 29.15
CA ASP A 91 -23.50 36.32 30.58
C ASP A 91 -24.98 36.65 30.83
N ALA A 92 -25.36 36.78 32.10
CA ALA A 92 -26.74 37.06 32.51
C ALA A 92 -27.27 38.41 31.97
N ASP A 93 -26.37 39.34 31.69
CA ASP A 93 -26.69 40.67 31.15
C ASP A 93 -26.64 40.70 29.61
N GLY A 94 -26.42 39.54 28.97
CA GLY A 94 -26.36 39.40 27.52
C GLY A 94 -25.03 39.82 26.89
N LYS A 95 -24.02 40.16 27.69
CA LYS A 95 -22.68 40.54 27.22
C LYS A 95 -21.86 39.30 26.88
N THR A 96 -21.16 39.36 25.76
CA THR A 96 -20.24 38.29 25.35
C THR A 96 -18.99 38.30 26.22
N ILE A 97 -18.73 37.20 26.92
CA ILE A 97 -17.54 36.96 27.72
C ILE A 97 -16.80 35.70 27.22
N PRO A 98 -15.46 35.70 27.23
CA PRO A 98 -14.69 34.50 26.95
C PRO A 98 -14.80 33.53 28.15
N VAL A 99 -15.03 32.26 27.85
CA VAL A 99 -15.11 31.17 28.82
C VAL A 99 -14.17 30.07 28.37
N GLU A 100 -13.27 29.66 29.25
CA GLU A 100 -12.45 28.46 29.03
C GLU A 100 -13.25 27.21 29.40
N ILE A 101 -13.29 26.25 28.49
CA ILE A 101 -13.86 24.93 28.70
C ILE A 101 -12.74 23.90 28.65
N ILE A 102 -12.61 23.13 29.72
CA ILE A 102 -11.67 22.01 29.81
C ILE A 102 -12.36 20.74 29.31
N GLU A 103 -11.67 20.02 28.44
CA GLU A 103 -12.01 18.67 28.01
C GLU A 103 -10.91 17.72 28.49
N LYS A 104 -11.28 16.76 29.33
CA LYS A 104 -10.40 15.69 29.78
C LYS A 104 -10.76 14.41 29.06
N ILE A 105 -9.79 13.77 28.42
CA ILE A 105 -9.92 12.43 27.84
C ILE A 105 -8.97 11.50 28.58
N THR A 106 -9.50 10.43 29.17
CA THR A 106 -8.70 9.34 29.72
C THR A 106 -8.78 8.12 28.82
N ALA A 107 -7.68 7.38 28.70
CA ALA A 107 -7.61 6.21 27.83
C ALA A 107 -6.88 5.04 28.49
N LYS A 108 -7.35 3.82 28.23
CA LYS A 108 -6.70 2.56 28.60
C LYS A 108 -6.49 1.67 27.37
N VAL A 109 -5.33 1.01 27.28
CA VAL A 109 -5.00 0.11 26.16
C VAL A 109 -5.44 -1.31 26.48
N ASN A 110 -6.08 -1.95 25.51
CA ASN A 110 -6.38 -3.39 25.49
C ASN A 110 -5.95 -3.97 24.13
N GLY A 111 -4.71 -4.44 24.05
CA GLY A 111 -4.08 -4.88 22.80
C GLY A 111 -3.97 -3.74 21.79
N ASP A 112 -4.64 -3.90 20.64
CA ASP A 112 -4.74 -2.87 19.60
C ASP A 112 -5.97 -1.98 19.75
N ASN A 113 -6.71 -2.09 20.86
CA ASN A 113 -7.84 -1.22 21.15
C ASN A 113 -7.48 -0.20 22.23
N LEU A 114 -8.06 0.98 22.11
CA LEU A 114 -8.01 2.06 23.09
C LEU A 114 -9.43 2.31 23.58
N LEU A 115 -9.65 2.19 24.88
CA LEU A 115 -10.93 2.51 25.52
C LEU A 115 -10.82 3.90 26.11
N LEU A 116 -11.64 4.84 25.65
CA LEU A 116 -11.54 6.25 26.02
C LEU A 116 -12.80 6.75 26.70
N THR A 117 -12.62 7.64 27.67
CA THR A 117 -13.69 8.41 28.32
C THR A 117 -13.39 9.89 28.17
N ARG A 118 -14.34 10.64 27.61
CA ARG A 118 -14.32 12.10 27.54
C ARG A 118 -15.18 12.68 28.66
N LEU A 119 -14.68 13.71 29.32
CA LEU A 119 -15.40 14.61 30.22
C LEU A 119 -15.26 16.04 29.68
N TYR A 120 -16.37 16.68 29.34
CA TYR A 120 -16.37 18.04 28.79
C TYR A 120 -17.03 19.05 29.75
N GLY A 121 -16.39 20.21 29.92
CA GLY A 121 -16.84 21.24 30.86
C GLY A 121 -16.69 20.82 32.31
N ARG A 122 -17.65 21.18 33.16
CA ARG A 122 -17.67 20.79 34.59
C ARG A 122 -18.00 19.29 34.81
N GLY A 123 -17.71 18.43 33.84
CA GLY A 123 -17.97 16.99 33.89
C GLY A 123 -19.41 16.57 33.53
N GLY A 124 -20.27 17.50 33.09
CA GLY A 124 -21.68 17.21 32.77
C GLY A 124 -21.91 16.41 31.48
N ASP A 125 -20.95 16.42 30.55
CA ASP A 125 -21.01 15.61 29.32
C ASP A 125 -19.89 14.55 29.37
N LYS A 126 -20.24 13.38 29.92
CA LYS A 126 -19.40 12.18 29.93
C LYS A 126 -19.76 11.29 28.75
N ARG A 127 -18.78 10.94 27.91
CA ARG A 127 -18.97 10.05 26.76
C ARG A 127 -17.85 9.01 26.69
N GLU A 128 -18.23 7.77 26.43
CA GLU A 128 -17.30 6.70 26.12
C GLU A 128 -17.15 6.55 24.61
N PHE A 129 -15.94 6.20 24.17
CA PHE A 129 -15.63 6.00 22.77
C PHE A 129 -14.37 5.14 22.62
N THR A 130 -14.05 4.73 21.39
CA THR A 130 -12.99 3.76 21.15
C THR A 130 -11.95 4.26 20.17
N GLY A 131 -10.77 3.66 20.22
CA GLY A 131 -9.72 3.80 19.23
C GLY A 131 -9.17 2.45 18.84
N LYS A 132 -8.65 2.35 17.61
CA LYS A 132 -7.94 1.18 17.10
C LYS A 132 -6.54 1.58 16.67
N ARG A 133 -5.53 0.80 17.04
CA ARG A 133 -4.14 1.06 16.69
C ARG A 133 -3.98 1.02 15.17
N ILE A 134 -3.36 2.05 14.63
CA ILE A 134 -2.93 2.11 13.24
C ILE A 134 -1.51 1.52 13.19
N PRO A 135 -1.29 0.41 12.47
CA PRO A 135 0.03 -0.19 12.36
C PRO A 135 1.03 0.78 11.69
N PRO A 136 2.34 0.56 11.87
CA PRO A 136 3.38 1.33 11.20
C PRO A 136 3.10 1.49 9.70
N LEU A 137 3.55 2.60 9.13
CA LEU A 137 3.46 2.80 7.68
C LEU A 137 4.30 1.74 6.96
N PRO A 138 3.83 1.24 5.80
CA PRO A 138 4.67 0.41 4.96
C PRO A 138 5.84 1.26 4.41
N PRO A 139 6.88 0.62 3.86
CA PRO A 139 7.90 1.33 3.10
C PRO A 139 7.29 2.15 1.98
N LYS A 140 7.96 3.25 1.61
CA LYS A 140 7.57 4.08 0.48
C LYS A 140 7.46 3.23 -0.80
N PRO A 141 6.29 3.16 -1.46
CA PRO A 141 6.09 2.26 -2.59
C PRO A 141 6.80 2.77 -3.84
N ASN A 142 7.18 1.84 -4.72
CA ASN A 142 7.76 2.17 -6.02
C ASN A 142 6.65 2.31 -7.09
N LEU A 143 6.31 3.56 -7.42
CA LEU A 143 5.27 3.88 -8.41
C LEU A 143 5.57 3.33 -9.82
N SER A 144 6.83 3.07 -10.18
CA SER A 144 7.18 2.54 -11.50
C SER A 144 6.85 1.05 -11.67
N LYS A 145 6.58 0.35 -10.56
CA LYS A 145 6.23 -1.09 -10.56
C LYS A 145 4.72 -1.34 -10.46
N VAL A 146 3.93 -0.28 -10.35
CA VAL A 146 2.48 -0.37 -10.16
C VAL A 146 1.82 -0.84 -11.44
N LYS A 147 0.92 -1.81 -11.31
CA LYS A 147 0.03 -2.24 -12.39
C LYS A 147 -1.37 -1.71 -12.10
N TYR A 148 -1.96 -1.09 -13.10
CA TYR A 148 -3.31 -0.54 -13.02
C TYR A 148 -4.28 -1.45 -13.76
N ALA A 149 -5.52 -1.52 -13.26
CA ALA A 149 -6.63 -2.17 -13.93
C ALA A 149 -7.20 -1.25 -15.02
N GLU A 150 -8.31 -1.66 -15.65
CA GLU A 150 -9.02 -0.79 -16.58
C GLU A 150 -9.57 0.47 -15.87
N PRO A 151 -9.55 1.64 -16.53
CA PRO A 151 -10.14 2.87 -15.98
C PRO A 151 -11.66 2.76 -15.81
N ILE A 152 -12.16 3.36 -14.74
CA ILE A 152 -13.58 3.49 -14.41
C ILE A 152 -13.94 4.96 -14.48
N THR A 153 -14.86 5.32 -15.38
CA THR A 153 -15.42 6.67 -15.47
C THR A 153 -16.44 6.86 -14.36
N LEU A 154 -16.12 7.73 -13.40
CA LEU A 154 -17.03 8.06 -12.29
C LEU A 154 -18.00 9.20 -12.65
N PHE A 155 -17.65 10.02 -13.64
CA PHE A 155 -18.51 11.06 -14.18
C PHE A 155 -18.09 11.42 -15.61
N ASP A 156 -19.00 11.19 -16.56
CA ASP A 156 -18.81 11.44 -18.01
C ASP A 156 -19.52 12.70 -18.51
N GLY A 157 -20.25 13.40 -17.63
CA GLY A 157 -21.03 14.59 -17.97
C GLY A 157 -22.51 14.34 -18.23
N SER A 158 -22.97 13.09 -18.30
CA SER A 158 -24.37 12.78 -18.64
C SER A 158 -25.33 12.91 -17.45
N ASN A 159 -24.97 12.32 -16.31
CA ASN A 159 -25.77 12.30 -15.09
C ASN A 159 -24.89 12.05 -13.85
N LYS A 160 -25.50 12.05 -12.66
CA LYS A 160 -24.81 11.75 -11.39
C LYS A 160 -25.22 10.40 -10.79
N ASP A 161 -25.61 9.43 -11.60
CA ASP A 161 -26.19 8.16 -11.13
C ASP A 161 -25.18 7.27 -10.41
N ALA A 162 -23.88 7.43 -10.67
CA ALA A 162 -22.82 6.80 -9.88
C ALA A 162 -22.70 7.38 -8.46
N TRP A 163 -23.41 8.46 -8.14
CA TRP A 163 -23.26 9.25 -6.90
C TRP A 163 -24.53 9.26 -6.05
N LYS A 164 -24.35 9.50 -4.75
CA LYS A 164 -25.42 9.75 -3.79
C LYS A 164 -24.93 10.66 -2.67
N LEU A 165 -25.86 11.30 -1.95
CA LEU A 165 -25.50 12.02 -0.74
C LEU A 165 -24.89 11.07 0.31
N THR A 166 -23.91 11.55 1.07
CA THR A 166 -23.36 10.83 2.22
C THR A 166 -24.38 10.69 3.33
N ASN A 167 -25.27 11.68 3.48
CA ASN A 167 -26.42 11.67 4.36
C ASN A 167 -27.67 12.05 3.57
N SER A 168 -28.60 11.10 3.39
CA SER A 168 -29.83 11.30 2.64
C SER A 168 -30.82 12.28 3.30
N GLY A 169 -30.61 12.66 4.55
CA GLY A 169 -31.40 13.68 5.24
C GLY A 169 -30.97 15.12 4.94
N GLN A 170 -29.90 15.33 4.16
CA GLN A 170 -29.42 16.65 3.78
C GLN A 170 -30.00 17.11 2.44
N THR A 171 -29.98 18.42 2.20
CA THR A 171 -30.42 19.00 0.92
C THR A 171 -29.41 18.70 -0.17
N ASP A 172 -29.86 18.19 -1.30
CA ASP A 172 -28.99 17.95 -2.46
C ASP A 172 -28.71 19.28 -3.18
N GLY A 173 -27.47 19.78 -3.07
CA GLY A 173 -26.99 20.95 -3.81
C GLY A 173 -26.43 20.61 -5.19
N TRP A 174 -26.40 19.33 -5.57
CA TRP A 174 -25.68 18.84 -6.72
C TRP A 174 -26.58 18.63 -7.93
N SER A 175 -26.08 19.03 -9.10
CA SER A 175 -26.78 18.97 -10.38
C SER A 175 -25.79 18.75 -11.52
N VAL A 176 -26.30 18.39 -12.70
CA VAL A 176 -25.49 18.25 -13.90
C VAL A 176 -25.96 19.26 -14.93
N HIS A 177 -25.04 20.09 -15.42
CA HIS A 177 -25.29 21.12 -16.42
C HIS A 177 -24.17 21.11 -17.46
N ASP A 178 -24.51 20.97 -18.74
CA ASP A 178 -23.56 21.04 -19.87
C ASP A 178 -22.30 20.18 -19.70
N GLY A 179 -22.47 18.93 -19.22
CA GLY A 179 -21.35 18.01 -18.99
C GLY A 179 -20.57 18.24 -17.69
N ILE A 180 -21.06 19.13 -16.81
CA ILE A 180 -20.38 19.54 -15.57
C ILE A 180 -21.21 19.13 -14.35
N LEU A 181 -20.57 18.51 -13.36
CA LEU A 181 -21.15 18.27 -12.05
C LEU A 181 -21.01 19.54 -11.21
N VAL A 182 -22.12 20.20 -10.91
CA VAL A 182 -22.18 21.50 -10.22
C VAL A 182 -22.79 21.32 -8.84
N ASN A 183 -22.13 21.85 -7.82
CA ASN A 183 -22.69 22.05 -6.50
C ASN A 183 -23.02 23.54 -6.29
N ASN A 184 -24.21 23.85 -5.79
CA ASN A 184 -24.64 25.23 -5.51
C ASN A 184 -25.38 25.34 -4.15
N PRO A 185 -24.66 25.34 -3.02
CA PRO A 185 -25.24 25.40 -1.69
C PRO A 185 -25.56 26.85 -1.30
N VAL A 186 -26.75 27.33 -1.68
CA VAL A 186 -27.16 28.72 -1.46
C VAL A 186 -27.85 28.90 -0.10
N GLN A 187 -27.25 29.69 0.78
CA GLN A 187 -27.93 30.16 1.99
C GLN A 187 -28.83 31.37 1.65
N LYS A 188 -30.02 31.44 2.26
CA LYS A 188 -30.96 32.56 2.09
C LYS A 188 -30.90 33.47 3.31
N GLU A 189 -30.62 34.74 3.09
CA GLU A 189 -30.59 35.74 4.17
C GLU A 189 -31.93 35.76 4.93
N GLY A 190 -31.86 35.82 6.26
CA GLY A 190 -33.04 35.80 7.13
C GLY A 190 -33.82 34.48 7.18
N LYS A 191 -33.32 33.40 6.55
CA LYS A 191 -33.93 32.06 6.62
C LYS A 191 -33.09 31.11 7.48
N PRO A 192 -33.69 30.02 7.99
CA PRO A 192 -32.93 28.97 8.66
C PRO A 192 -31.82 28.44 7.77
N HIS A 193 -30.69 28.11 8.39
CA HIS A 193 -29.55 27.52 7.70
C HIS A 193 -29.95 26.22 6.99
N ILE A 194 -29.58 26.11 5.71
CA ILE A 194 -29.83 24.90 4.92
C ILE A 194 -28.61 23.99 5.05
N SER A 195 -28.82 22.78 5.59
CA SER A 195 -27.79 21.74 5.63
C SER A 195 -27.71 21.05 4.28
N TYR A 196 -26.71 21.45 3.47
CA TYR A 196 -26.42 20.84 2.19
C TYR A 196 -25.58 19.57 2.36
N GLY A 197 -25.81 18.61 1.49
CA GLY A 197 -25.16 17.31 1.54
C GLY A 197 -23.90 17.23 0.70
N ASN A 198 -22.98 16.40 1.16
CA ASN A 198 -21.79 16.04 0.42
C ASN A 198 -22.07 14.81 -0.46
N LEU A 199 -21.36 14.63 -1.58
CA LEU A 199 -21.55 13.50 -2.49
C LEU A 199 -20.52 12.40 -2.27
N ARG A 200 -20.94 11.14 -2.43
CA ARG A 200 -20.02 10.00 -2.56
C ARG A 200 -20.43 9.08 -3.70
N THR A 201 -19.48 8.31 -4.22
CA THR A 201 -19.79 7.20 -5.11
C THR A 201 -20.68 6.17 -4.40
N LYS A 202 -21.63 5.60 -5.14
CA LYS A 202 -22.41 4.42 -4.72
C LYS A 202 -21.47 3.22 -4.57
N LYS A 203 -21.84 2.25 -3.74
CA LYS A 203 -21.02 1.03 -3.55
C LYS A 203 -20.92 0.24 -4.86
N GLU A 204 -22.03 0.13 -5.59
CA GLU A 204 -22.12 -0.59 -6.85
C GLU A 204 -22.77 0.32 -7.90
N PHE A 205 -22.21 0.30 -9.11
CA PHE A 205 -22.73 1.00 -10.28
C PHE A 205 -22.25 0.28 -11.54
N GLU A 206 -23.16 -0.01 -12.47
CA GLU A 206 -22.85 -0.66 -13.77
C GLU A 206 -21.95 -1.91 -13.65
N GLY A 207 -22.22 -2.77 -12.66
CA GLY A 207 -21.46 -4.00 -12.43
C GLY A 207 -20.08 -3.80 -11.79
N SER A 208 -19.69 -2.57 -11.46
CA SER A 208 -18.45 -2.23 -10.78
C SER A 208 -18.66 -1.95 -9.29
N ASN A 209 -17.74 -2.42 -8.45
CA ASN A 209 -17.63 -2.00 -7.05
C ASN A 209 -16.82 -0.69 -6.98
N LEU A 210 -17.41 0.39 -6.45
CA LEU A 210 -16.77 1.70 -6.33
C LEU A 210 -16.30 2.01 -4.89
N GLU A 211 -16.05 0.96 -4.10
CA GLU A 211 -15.28 1.03 -2.86
C GLU A 211 -13.83 0.60 -3.17
N PHE A 212 -12.92 1.56 -3.19
CA PHE A 212 -11.56 1.38 -3.68
C PHE A 212 -10.54 1.25 -2.54
N GLU A 213 -9.47 0.50 -2.79
CA GLU A 213 -8.26 0.51 -1.96
C GLU A 213 -7.24 1.49 -2.54
N ASP A 214 -6.32 0.99 -3.37
CA ASP A 214 -5.28 1.78 -4.03
C ASP A 214 -5.68 2.07 -5.47
N PHE A 215 -5.39 3.27 -5.95
CA PHE A 215 -5.84 3.75 -7.26
C PHE A 215 -5.07 4.99 -7.72
N ASN A 216 -5.19 5.29 -9.02
CA ASN A 216 -4.98 6.62 -9.57
C ASN A 216 -6.34 7.29 -9.84
N LEU A 217 -6.48 8.57 -9.54
CA LEU A 217 -7.67 9.38 -9.77
C LEU A 217 -7.28 10.62 -10.55
N LYS A 218 -7.93 10.84 -11.69
CA LYS A 218 -7.81 12.05 -12.50
C LYS A 218 -9.16 12.75 -12.54
N LEU A 219 -9.13 14.06 -12.36
CA LEU A 219 -10.31 14.90 -12.45
C LEU A 219 -9.93 16.35 -12.72
N GLU A 220 -10.92 17.13 -13.12
CA GLU A 220 -10.81 18.57 -13.19
C GLU A 220 -11.81 19.24 -12.26
N VAL A 221 -11.39 20.35 -11.64
CA VAL A 221 -12.21 21.13 -10.72
C VAL A 221 -12.10 22.63 -11.02
N ASN A 222 -13.21 23.34 -10.92
CA ASN A 222 -13.27 24.79 -11.01
C ASN A 222 -13.78 25.36 -9.69
N VAL A 223 -13.00 26.25 -9.09
CA VAL A 223 -13.27 26.84 -7.77
C VAL A 223 -13.58 28.33 -7.92
N PRO A 224 -14.73 28.82 -7.44
CA PRO A 224 -15.02 30.25 -7.44
C PRO A 224 -14.13 30.98 -6.43
N LYS A 225 -14.09 32.32 -6.53
CA LYS A 225 -13.33 33.16 -5.59
C LYS A 225 -13.81 32.92 -4.16
N GLY A 226 -12.87 32.65 -3.26
CA GLY A 226 -13.16 32.29 -1.86
C GLY A 226 -13.78 30.90 -1.66
N GLY A 227 -13.89 30.08 -2.71
CA GLY A 227 -14.47 28.75 -2.65
C GLY A 227 -13.63 27.75 -1.83
N ASN A 228 -14.32 26.81 -1.21
CA ASN A 228 -13.79 25.68 -0.46
C ASN A 228 -14.63 24.42 -0.73
N SER A 229 -13.93 23.31 -0.96
CA SER A 229 -14.43 21.95 -1.17
C SER A 229 -13.28 20.98 -0.82
N GLY A 230 -13.46 19.69 -1.10
CA GLY A 230 -12.47 18.68 -0.84
C GLY A 230 -12.75 17.41 -1.63
N ILE A 231 -11.68 16.75 -2.08
CA ILE A 231 -11.72 15.46 -2.75
C ILE A 231 -11.19 14.41 -1.77
N TYR A 232 -12.05 13.54 -1.28
CA TYR A 232 -11.70 12.54 -0.30
C TYR A 232 -11.42 11.20 -0.96
N LEU A 233 -10.19 10.74 -0.77
CA LEU A 233 -9.73 9.43 -1.19
C LEU A 233 -10.21 8.40 -0.17
N ARG A 234 -10.94 7.39 -0.65
CA ARG A 234 -11.58 6.34 0.17
C ARG A 234 -12.57 6.90 1.21
N GLY A 235 -13.02 8.14 1.04
CA GLY A 235 -13.85 8.84 2.01
C GLY A 235 -13.13 9.29 3.29
N ILE A 236 -11.80 9.19 3.38
CA ILE A 236 -11.07 9.44 4.64
C ILE A 236 -9.84 10.35 4.52
N TYR A 237 -9.29 10.56 3.32
CA TYR A 237 -8.14 11.46 3.12
C TYR A 237 -8.50 12.58 2.16
N GLU A 238 -8.63 13.80 2.67
CA GLU A 238 -8.98 14.99 1.91
C GLU A 238 -7.76 15.57 1.19
N VAL A 239 -7.82 15.55 -0.14
CA VAL A 239 -7.07 16.45 -1.00
C VAL A 239 -7.85 17.76 -1.08
N GLN A 240 -7.25 18.81 -0.56
CA GLN A 240 -7.92 20.09 -0.36
C GLN A 240 -8.24 20.79 -1.68
N VAL A 241 -9.44 21.38 -1.78
CA VAL A 241 -9.85 22.19 -2.92
C VAL A 241 -10.25 23.58 -2.41
N SER A 242 -9.39 24.58 -2.60
CA SER A 242 -9.66 25.93 -2.13
C SER A 242 -9.08 27.02 -3.03
N ASP A 243 -9.75 28.19 -3.06
CA ASP A 243 -9.17 29.39 -3.64
C ASP A 243 -7.99 29.88 -2.78
N SER A 244 -6.80 29.43 -3.17
CA SER A 244 -5.54 29.66 -2.47
C SER A 244 -4.46 30.28 -3.36
N TYR A 245 -4.81 30.66 -4.59
CA TYR A 245 -3.88 31.26 -5.54
C TYR A 245 -3.18 32.49 -4.95
N GLY A 246 -1.85 32.48 -5.00
CA GLY A 246 -1.02 33.58 -4.50
C GLY A 246 -0.86 33.62 -2.98
N LYS A 247 -1.40 32.65 -2.23
CA LYS A 247 -1.18 32.53 -0.78
C LYS A 247 0.13 31.76 -0.49
N PRO A 248 0.73 31.96 0.71
CA PRO A 248 1.83 31.13 1.18
C PRO A 248 1.40 29.68 1.35
N LEU A 249 2.31 28.76 1.02
CA LEU A 249 2.08 27.31 1.10
C LEU A 249 1.60 26.85 2.49
N ASN A 250 0.51 26.11 2.49
CA ASN A 250 -0.11 25.53 3.67
C ASN A 250 -0.84 24.23 3.30
N SER A 251 -0.98 23.31 4.25
CA SER A 251 -1.76 22.07 4.08
C SER A 251 -3.26 22.29 3.82
N HIS A 252 -3.76 23.52 3.98
CA HIS A 252 -5.13 23.95 3.66
C HIS A 252 -5.24 24.64 2.28
N ASN A 253 -4.17 24.63 1.48
CA ASN A 253 -4.19 25.12 0.09
C ASN A 253 -4.54 24.00 -0.91
N MET A 254 -4.88 24.41 -2.13
CA MET A 254 -5.22 23.54 -3.25
C MET A 254 -4.21 22.38 -3.39
N GLY A 255 -4.72 21.16 -3.33
CA GLY A 255 -3.94 19.93 -3.49
C GLY A 255 -3.07 19.51 -2.31
N GLY A 256 -3.08 20.28 -1.21
CA GLY A 256 -2.55 19.81 0.08
C GLY A 256 -3.39 18.66 0.63
N ILE A 257 -2.78 17.84 1.50
CA ILE A 257 -3.57 16.89 2.30
C ILE A 257 -3.98 17.61 3.56
N TYR A 258 -5.29 17.82 3.72
CA TYR A 258 -5.86 18.73 4.70
C TYR A 258 -5.28 18.51 6.09
N SER A 259 -4.69 19.57 6.67
CA SER A 259 -4.05 19.56 7.99
C SER A 259 -2.91 18.55 8.20
N ARG A 260 -2.41 17.89 7.14
CA ARG A 260 -1.39 16.83 7.24
C ARG A 260 -0.15 17.12 6.40
N ILE A 261 -0.32 17.36 5.10
CA ILE A 261 0.81 17.47 4.17
C ILE A 261 0.69 18.79 3.38
N THR A 262 1.67 19.66 3.56
CA THR A 262 1.79 20.91 2.83
C THR A 262 2.36 20.63 1.43
N PRO A 263 1.77 21.20 0.35
CA PRO A 263 2.34 21.13 -0.99
C PRO A 263 3.78 21.70 -1.03
N THR A 264 4.63 21.19 -1.90
CA THR A 264 6.02 21.67 -2.02
C THR A 264 6.16 22.91 -2.90
N VAL A 265 5.20 23.15 -3.79
CA VAL A 265 5.16 24.30 -4.71
C VAL A 265 3.71 24.73 -4.94
N ASN A 266 3.48 26.02 -5.17
CA ASN A 266 2.19 26.51 -5.69
C ASN A 266 2.07 26.11 -7.17
N ALA A 267 0.93 25.54 -7.54
CA ALA A 267 0.65 25.09 -8.91
C ALA A 267 -0.79 25.37 -9.36
N GLU A 268 -1.61 25.91 -8.46
CA GLU A 268 -2.97 26.33 -8.72
C GLU A 268 -3.03 27.53 -9.68
N LYS A 269 -4.08 27.60 -10.48
CA LYS A 269 -4.44 28.76 -11.29
C LYS A 269 -5.38 29.68 -10.50
N PRO A 270 -5.59 30.95 -10.92
CA PRO A 270 -6.60 31.83 -10.33
C PRO A 270 -8.00 31.20 -10.27
N ALA A 271 -8.81 31.64 -9.30
CA ALA A 271 -10.22 31.24 -9.18
C ALA A 271 -11.00 31.42 -10.50
N GLY A 272 -11.96 30.55 -10.75
CA GLY A 272 -12.73 30.49 -12.00
C GLY A 272 -12.05 29.75 -13.14
N GLN A 273 -10.79 29.31 -12.98
CA GLN A 273 -10.09 28.48 -13.95
C GLN A 273 -10.12 27.00 -13.57
N TRP A 274 -10.19 26.13 -14.58
CA TRP A 274 -10.10 24.69 -14.40
C TRP A 274 -8.70 24.26 -13.94
N GLN A 275 -8.67 23.59 -12.80
CA GLN A 275 -7.52 22.91 -12.22
C GLN A 275 -7.56 21.44 -12.63
N GLN A 276 -6.41 20.88 -13.00
CA GLN A 276 -6.29 19.47 -13.33
C GLN A 276 -5.58 18.72 -12.21
N PHE A 277 -6.22 17.68 -11.67
CA PHE A 277 -5.65 16.79 -10.67
C PHE A 277 -5.28 15.43 -11.28
N ASP A 278 -4.14 14.90 -10.85
CA ASP A 278 -3.70 13.51 -11.04
C ASP A 278 -3.17 13.03 -9.69
N ILE A 279 -3.94 12.18 -9.02
CA ILE A 279 -3.76 11.77 -7.62
C ILE A 279 -3.56 10.26 -7.57
N THR A 280 -2.45 9.80 -7.01
CA THR A 280 -2.23 8.36 -6.76
C THR A 280 -2.25 8.10 -5.27
N LEU A 281 -3.10 7.16 -4.85
CA LEU A 281 -3.08 6.55 -3.52
C LEU A 281 -2.54 5.11 -3.65
N LEU A 282 -1.47 4.81 -2.93
CA LEU A 282 -0.86 3.49 -2.94
C LEU A 282 -0.22 3.19 -1.59
N ASP A 283 -0.56 2.07 -0.96
CA ASP A 283 0.05 1.63 0.30
C ASP A 283 0.08 2.73 1.37
N ARG A 284 -1.04 3.45 1.54
CA ARG A 284 -1.17 4.62 2.45
C ARG A 284 -0.15 5.75 2.18
N HIS A 285 0.35 5.85 0.96
CA HIS A 285 1.09 7.00 0.47
C HIS A 285 0.30 7.71 -0.62
N VAL A 286 0.43 9.04 -0.67
CA VAL A 286 -0.25 9.86 -1.67
C VAL A 286 0.75 10.64 -2.52
N THR A 287 0.47 10.69 -3.82
CA THR A 287 1.10 11.60 -4.75
C THR A 287 0.01 12.48 -5.34
N VAL A 288 0.22 13.79 -5.34
CA VAL A 288 -0.69 14.77 -5.93
C VAL A 288 0.07 15.56 -6.98
N LYS A 289 -0.41 15.51 -8.22
CA LYS A 289 -0.04 16.43 -9.28
C LYS A 289 -1.18 17.41 -9.53
N LEU A 290 -0.84 18.68 -9.56
CA LEU A 290 -1.76 19.77 -9.84
C LEU A 290 -1.24 20.53 -11.07
N ASN A 291 -2.07 20.63 -12.11
CA ASN A 291 -1.72 21.29 -13.38
C ASN A 291 -0.36 20.84 -13.95
N GLY A 292 -0.12 19.52 -13.92
CA GLY A 292 1.11 18.90 -14.44
C GLY A 292 2.32 18.95 -13.49
N LYS A 293 2.26 19.67 -12.37
CA LYS A 293 3.35 19.74 -11.38
C LYS A 293 3.09 18.81 -10.21
N THR A 294 4.07 17.98 -9.84
CA THR A 294 4.02 17.18 -8.61
C THR A 294 4.18 18.09 -7.40
N ILE A 295 3.15 18.21 -6.58
CA ILE A 295 3.12 19.09 -5.40
C ILE A 295 3.15 18.31 -4.09
N VAL A 296 2.74 17.04 -4.10
CA VAL A 296 2.95 16.08 -3.02
C VAL A 296 3.54 14.83 -3.65
N ASN A 297 4.74 14.41 -3.23
CA ASN A 297 5.45 13.30 -3.86
C ASN A 297 5.56 12.10 -2.92
N ASN A 298 4.66 11.13 -3.13
CA ASN A 298 4.68 9.82 -2.50
C ASN A 298 4.93 9.93 -0.98
N GLN A 299 4.10 10.75 -0.34
CA GLN A 299 4.18 11.10 1.08
C GLN A 299 3.27 10.19 1.91
N PRO A 300 3.70 9.78 3.11
CA PRO A 300 2.92 8.88 3.95
C PRO A 300 1.71 9.58 4.60
N LEU A 301 0.57 8.90 4.61
CA LEU A 301 -0.65 9.36 5.29
C LEU A 301 -0.68 8.83 6.72
N LEU A 302 -0.62 9.73 7.69
CA LEU A 302 -0.53 9.34 9.11
C LEU A 302 -1.87 8.94 9.74
N GLY A 303 -2.99 9.20 9.06
CA GLY A 303 -4.33 9.17 9.63
C GLY A 303 -5.38 9.75 8.68
N CYS A 304 -6.66 9.55 8.98
CA CYS A 304 -7.78 10.21 8.29
C CYS A 304 -7.73 11.75 8.46
N THR A 305 -8.26 12.52 7.52
CA THR A 305 -8.41 13.98 7.65
C THR A 305 -9.76 14.32 8.29
N GLY A 306 -9.95 15.60 8.65
CA GLY A 306 -11.26 16.06 9.08
C GLY A 306 -12.32 15.80 8.02
N GLY A 307 -13.56 15.54 8.44
CA GLY A 307 -14.66 15.23 7.53
C GLY A 307 -14.67 13.80 6.99
N ALA A 308 -13.76 12.93 7.45
CA ALA A 308 -13.72 11.53 7.08
C ALA A 308 -15.00 10.78 7.48
N LEU A 309 -15.45 9.86 6.61
CA LEU A 309 -16.65 9.06 6.83
C LEU A 309 -16.49 8.02 7.96
N TRP A 310 -15.27 7.57 8.18
CA TRP A 310 -14.88 6.61 9.22
C TRP A 310 -13.38 6.74 9.53
N PRO A 311 -12.92 6.21 10.66
CA PRO A 311 -11.51 6.29 11.04
C PRO A 311 -10.66 5.11 10.51
N ASP A 312 -11.28 4.03 10.03
CA ASP A 312 -10.58 2.84 9.57
C ASP A 312 -9.89 3.04 8.20
N GLU A 313 -8.56 3.17 8.23
CA GLU A 313 -7.70 3.32 7.06
C GLU A 313 -7.52 2.06 6.21
N PHE A 314 -8.01 0.90 6.66
CA PHE A 314 -7.89 -0.38 5.94
C PHE A 314 -9.16 -0.74 5.20
N LYS A 315 -10.26 -0.03 5.47
CA LYS A 315 -11.54 -0.23 4.79
C LYS A 315 -11.52 0.35 3.36
N PRO A 316 -11.78 -0.44 2.30
CA PRO A 316 -12.02 0.12 0.97
C PRO A 316 -13.12 1.18 1.02
N GLY A 317 -12.99 2.24 0.23
CA GLY A 317 -13.84 3.43 0.39
C GLY A 317 -14.18 4.15 -0.92
N PRO A 318 -15.17 5.06 -0.89
CA PRO A 318 -15.64 5.75 -2.08
C PRO A 318 -14.69 6.88 -2.47
N ILE A 319 -14.97 7.49 -3.63
CA ILE A 319 -14.62 8.90 -3.83
C ILE A 319 -15.74 9.75 -3.21
N TYR A 320 -15.36 10.74 -2.42
CA TYR A 320 -16.26 11.61 -1.67
C TYR A 320 -15.91 13.08 -1.97
N LEU A 321 -16.90 13.89 -2.31
CA LEU A 321 -16.77 15.30 -2.68
C LEU A 321 -17.53 16.16 -1.66
N GLN A 322 -16.83 17.10 -1.04
CA GLN A 322 -17.41 18.04 -0.08
C GLN A 322 -18.21 19.13 -0.82
N GLY A 323 -19.49 19.27 -0.46
CA GLY A 323 -20.45 20.19 -1.06
C GLY A 323 -21.25 21.03 -0.05
N ASP A 324 -21.00 20.88 1.25
CA ASP A 324 -21.66 21.63 2.32
C ASP A 324 -21.07 23.02 2.58
N HIS A 325 -19.96 23.39 1.91
CA HIS A 325 -19.26 24.66 2.12
C HIS A 325 -19.60 25.74 1.10
N SER A 326 -19.30 25.52 -0.18
CA SER A 326 -19.41 26.55 -1.22
C SER A 326 -19.74 25.95 -2.58
N ALA A 327 -20.06 26.82 -3.54
CA ALA A 327 -20.25 26.42 -4.93
C ALA A 327 -18.95 25.85 -5.52
N ILE A 328 -19.07 24.77 -6.30
CA ILE A 328 -17.93 24.08 -6.90
C ILE A 328 -18.37 23.35 -8.17
N SER A 329 -17.45 23.16 -9.12
CA SER A 329 -17.73 22.41 -10.35
C SER A 329 -16.66 21.37 -10.64
N TYR A 330 -17.07 20.17 -11.03
CA TYR A 330 -16.20 19.05 -11.37
C TYR A 330 -16.52 18.50 -12.76
N ARG A 331 -15.51 17.96 -13.44
CA ARG A 331 -15.67 17.20 -14.68
C ARG A 331 -14.56 16.16 -14.87
N ASN A 332 -14.72 15.27 -15.84
CA ASN A 332 -13.72 14.30 -16.27
C ASN A 332 -13.19 13.44 -15.11
N ILE A 333 -14.07 12.91 -14.26
CA ILE A 333 -13.67 12.13 -13.08
C ILE A 333 -13.46 10.68 -13.49
N VAL A 334 -12.20 10.25 -13.56
CA VAL A 334 -11.80 8.90 -13.97
C VAL A 334 -10.88 8.31 -12.91
N LEU A 335 -11.19 7.11 -12.45
CA LEU A 335 -10.40 6.37 -11.47
C LEU A 335 -9.87 5.08 -12.09
N THR A 336 -8.59 4.81 -11.93
CA THR A 336 -7.93 3.59 -12.40
C THR A 336 -7.43 2.79 -11.19
N PRO A 337 -8.08 1.67 -10.81
CA PRO A 337 -7.68 0.88 -9.65
C PRO A 337 -6.26 0.32 -9.80
N VAL A 338 -5.54 0.17 -8.69
CA VAL A 338 -4.28 -0.58 -8.65
C VAL A 338 -4.59 -2.06 -8.52
N ILE A 339 -3.96 -2.88 -9.36
CA ILE A 339 -4.03 -4.34 -9.27
C ILE A 339 -3.18 -4.75 -8.07
N LYS A 340 -3.82 -5.07 -6.95
CA LYS A 340 -3.14 -5.69 -5.81
C LYS A 340 -2.80 -7.14 -6.14
N THR A 341 -1.57 -7.38 -6.58
CA THR A 341 -1.00 -8.72 -6.50
C THR A 341 -0.75 -9.01 -5.03
N LYS A 342 -1.29 -10.11 -4.48
CA LYS A 342 -0.95 -10.55 -3.12
C LYS A 342 0.57 -10.51 -2.92
N PRO A 343 1.05 -10.09 -1.73
CA PRO A 343 2.48 -10.12 -1.45
C PRO A 343 2.97 -11.55 -1.68
N ALA A 344 4.01 -11.66 -2.49
CA ALA A 344 4.63 -12.95 -2.74
C ALA A 344 5.16 -13.50 -1.41
N LEU A 345 4.97 -14.80 -1.16
CA LEU A 345 5.65 -15.51 -0.08
C LEU A 345 7.17 -15.39 -0.23
N PHE A 346 7.62 -15.27 -1.47
CA PHE A 346 8.99 -14.98 -1.82
C PHE A 346 9.06 -14.30 -3.19
N GLU A 347 9.95 -13.33 -3.32
CA GLU A 347 10.28 -12.68 -4.57
C GLU A 347 11.79 -12.55 -4.67
N ASP A 348 12.34 -12.83 -5.85
CA ASP A 348 13.71 -12.45 -6.19
C ASP A 348 13.70 -11.67 -7.51
N THR A 349 14.08 -10.40 -7.41
CA THR A 349 14.27 -9.52 -8.57
C THR A 349 15.70 -9.52 -9.05
N PHE A 350 16.60 -10.27 -8.39
CA PHE A 350 18.02 -10.35 -8.69
C PHE A 350 18.69 -8.96 -8.76
N ASP A 351 18.23 -8.03 -7.92
CA ASP A 351 18.76 -6.67 -7.82
C ASP A 351 20.14 -6.67 -7.15
N GLY A 352 21.18 -6.62 -7.99
CA GLY A 352 22.59 -6.65 -7.61
C GLY A 352 23.10 -7.95 -7.01
N LYS A 353 22.22 -8.84 -6.53
CA LYS A 353 22.56 -10.13 -5.92
C LYS A 353 21.40 -11.12 -5.98
N ILE A 354 21.71 -12.41 -5.80
CA ILE A 354 20.73 -13.47 -5.55
C ILE A 354 20.25 -13.35 -4.09
N ALA A 355 18.95 -13.39 -3.86
CA ALA A 355 18.38 -13.30 -2.52
C ALA A 355 18.71 -14.53 -1.66
N SER A 356 18.56 -14.41 -0.34
CA SER A 356 18.83 -15.52 0.58
C SER A 356 17.85 -16.69 0.39
N GLY A 357 18.34 -17.92 0.55
CA GLY A 357 17.56 -19.16 0.51
C GLY A 357 17.60 -19.91 -0.82
N TRP A 358 18.35 -19.41 -1.80
CA TRP A 358 18.74 -20.17 -2.99
C TRP A 358 20.00 -21.01 -2.74
N THR A 359 20.12 -22.13 -3.44
CA THR A 359 21.29 -23.02 -3.45
C THR A 359 21.58 -23.46 -4.88
N TRP A 360 22.85 -23.42 -5.27
CA TRP A 360 23.28 -23.96 -6.57
C TRP A 360 23.44 -25.48 -6.52
N LEU A 361 22.87 -26.16 -7.52
CA LEU A 361 23.23 -27.54 -7.84
C LEU A 361 24.26 -27.54 -8.96
N ARG A 362 25.46 -28.04 -8.62
CA ARG A 362 26.62 -28.15 -9.52
C ARG A 362 26.98 -26.79 -10.12
N GLU A 363 27.34 -25.86 -9.23
CA GLU A 363 27.72 -24.50 -9.63
C GLU A 363 28.98 -24.51 -10.52
N ASP A 364 28.88 -23.75 -11.60
CA ASP A 364 29.96 -23.39 -12.50
C ASP A 364 29.93 -21.85 -12.61
N LYS A 365 30.68 -21.20 -11.72
CA LYS A 365 30.62 -19.75 -11.45
C LYS A 365 30.80 -18.87 -12.70
N PRO A 366 31.71 -19.16 -13.65
CA PRO A 366 31.83 -18.38 -14.88
C PRO A 366 30.61 -18.44 -15.80
N ALA A 367 29.72 -19.42 -15.62
CA ALA A 367 28.56 -19.65 -16.48
C ALA A 367 27.25 -19.05 -15.92
N TRP A 368 27.33 -18.11 -14.97
CA TRP A 368 26.21 -17.27 -14.56
C TRP A 368 26.66 -15.88 -14.11
N ARG A 369 25.77 -14.89 -14.19
CA ARG A 369 26.01 -13.53 -13.71
C ARG A 369 24.71 -12.84 -13.31
N ILE A 370 24.81 -11.80 -12.49
CA ILE A 370 23.72 -10.82 -12.32
C ILE A 370 23.98 -9.68 -13.28
N SER A 371 22.99 -9.32 -14.11
CA SER A 371 23.10 -8.21 -15.06
C SER A 371 21.75 -7.52 -15.25
N ASN A 372 21.74 -6.19 -15.08
CA ASN A 372 20.54 -5.35 -15.22
C ASN A 372 19.32 -5.91 -14.45
N ASN A 373 19.50 -6.19 -13.15
CA ASN A 373 18.46 -6.73 -12.25
C ASN A 373 17.85 -8.05 -12.74
N ALA A 374 18.72 -8.98 -13.11
CA ALA A 374 18.35 -10.33 -13.52
C ALA A 374 19.46 -11.32 -13.30
N LEU A 375 19.07 -12.58 -13.18
CA LEU A 375 20.01 -13.69 -13.27
C LEU A 375 20.16 -14.11 -14.73
N GLU A 376 21.39 -14.10 -15.23
CA GLU A 376 21.73 -14.66 -16.53
C GLU A 376 22.54 -15.95 -16.33
N ILE A 377 22.08 -17.05 -16.94
CA ILE A 377 22.77 -18.34 -16.91
C ILE A 377 23.12 -18.73 -18.34
N ARG A 378 24.38 -19.12 -18.57
CA ARG A 378 24.82 -19.65 -19.86
C ARG A 378 24.34 -21.08 -20.02
N VAL A 379 23.69 -21.40 -21.14
CA VAL A 379 23.22 -22.75 -21.42
C VAL A 379 24.41 -23.65 -21.75
N GLN A 380 24.68 -24.63 -20.89
CA GLN A 380 25.76 -25.60 -21.06
C GLN A 380 25.24 -26.94 -21.58
N PRO A 381 26.10 -27.78 -22.18
CA PRO A 381 25.75 -29.18 -22.48
C PRO A 381 25.30 -29.93 -21.23
N GLY A 382 24.35 -30.83 -21.40
CA GLY A 382 23.86 -31.68 -20.32
C GLY A 382 22.42 -32.09 -20.51
N VAL A 383 21.93 -32.85 -19.54
CA VAL A 383 20.57 -33.37 -19.44
C VAL A 383 20.06 -33.21 -18.01
N ALA A 384 18.78 -33.50 -17.76
CA ALA A 384 18.13 -33.22 -16.48
C ALA A 384 18.89 -33.76 -15.24
N HIS A 385 19.52 -34.94 -15.32
CA HIS A 385 20.19 -35.54 -14.16
C HIS A 385 21.58 -34.95 -13.88
N ASN A 386 22.26 -34.35 -14.86
CA ASN A 386 23.61 -33.80 -14.74
C ASN A 386 23.71 -32.28 -15.02
N VAL A 387 22.57 -31.58 -15.13
CA VAL A 387 22.50 -30.12 -15.32
C VAL A 387 23.41 -29.37 -14.34
N LYS A 388 24.18 -28.42 -14.87
CA LYS A 388 24.96 -27.43 -14.12
C LYS A 388 24.16 -26.16 -13.91
N ASN A 389 24.50 -25.37 -12.89
CA ASN A 389 23.87 -24.09 -12.59
C ASN A 389 22.34 -24.16 -12.51
N ALA A 390 21.80 -25.24 -11.93
CA ALA A 390 20.42 -25.23 -11.49
C ALA A 390 20.34 -24.46 -10.16
N LEU A 391 19.58 -23.37 -10.11
CA LEU A 391 19.40 -22.58 -8.90
C LEU A 391 18.12 -23.04 -8.19
N LEU A 392 18.25 -23.71 -7.04
CA LEU A 392 17.14 -24.32 -6.30
C LEU A 392 16.76 -23.52 -5.06
N ARG A 393 15.48 -23.53 -4.73
CA ARG A 393 14.94 -23.04 -3.47
C ARG A 393 13.93 -24.03 -2.90
N PRO A 394 13.82 -24.19 -1.57
CA PRO A 394 12.69 -24.87 -0.95
C PRO A 394 11.34 -24.33 -1.45
N ALA A 395 10.47 -25.22 -1.90
CA ALA A 395 9.12 -24.84 -2.31
C ALA A 395 8.19 -24.77 -1.08
N PRO A 396 7.11 -23.97 -1.13
CA PRO A 396 6.09 -24.00 -0.08
C PRO A 396 5.45 -25.39 0.02
N ASP A 397 5.02 -25.75 1.23
CA ASP A 397 4.33 -27.02 1.50
C ASP A 397 2.97 -27.04 0.81
N ARG A 398 2.93 -27.61 -0.40
CA ARG A 398 1.72 -27.68 -1.23
C ARG A 398 0.58 -28.48 -0.60
N SER A 399 0.80 -29.22 0.50
CA SER A 399 -0.30 -29.84 1.25
C SER A 399 -1.13 -28.82 2.06
N LYS A 400 -0.59 -27.61 2.28
CA LYS A 400 -1.20 -26.56 3.12
C LYS A 400 -1.87 -25.44 2.33
N GLY A 401 -1.90 -25.55 1.00
CA GLY A 401 -2.56 -24.56 0.15
C GLY A 401 -2.15 -24.66 -1.31
N LYS A 402 -2.62 -23.66 -2.06
CA LYS A 402 -2.38 -23.52 -3.49
C LYS A 402 -1.37 -22.41 -3.72
N TYR A 403 -0.31 -22.70 -4.48
CA TYR A 403 0.79 -21.77 -4.70
C TYR A 403 1.09 -21.62 -6.19
N ALA A 404 1.37 -20.39 -6.63
CA ALA A 404 1.88 -20.10 -7.96
C ALA A 404 3.37 -19.77 -7.89
N ILE A 405 4.16 -20.38 -8.78
CA ILE A 405 5.56 -20.06 -9.02
C ILE A 405 5.66 -19.42 -10.40
N ASP A 406 6.01 -18.14 -10.43
CA ASP A 406 6.15 -17.32 -11.62
C ASP A 406 7.62 -17.04 -11.92
N VAL A 407 8.00 -17.05 -13.20
CA VAL A 407 9.30 -16.53 -13.67
C VAL A 407 9.18 -16.05 -15.12
N THR A 408 9.85 -14.94 -15.44
CA THR A 408 10.02 -14.48 -16.82
C THR A 408 11.35 -15.02 -17.36
N VAL A 409 11.33 -15.64 -18.54
CA VAL A 409 12.50 -16.30 -19.15
C VAL A 409 12.73 -15.77 -20.55
N THR A 410 13.89 -15.17 -20.79
CA THR A 410 14.26 -14.57 -22.08
C THR A 410 15.49 -15.23 -22.67
N ASN A 411 15.41 -15.65 -23.93
CA ASN A 411 16.56 -16.07 -24.71
C ASN A 411 17.28 -14.79 -25.17
N LEU A 412 18.48 -14.55 -24.68
CA LEU A 412 19.31 -13.45 -25.20
C LEU A 412 19.92 -13.81 -26.55
N THR A 413 20.10 -15.11 -26.79
CA THR A 413 20.53 -15.68 -28.06
C THR A 413 19.51 -16.72 -28.52
N LYS A 414 19.21 -16.76 -29.83
CA LYS A 414 18.31 -17.76 -30.40
C LYS A 414 18.90 -19.17 -30.20
N PRO A 415 18.15 -20.12 -29.63
CA PRO A 415 18.65 -21.49 -29.43
C PRO A 415 18.86 -22.19 -30.78
N ILE A 416 19.89 -23.03 -30.85
CA ILE A 416 20.26 -23.76 -32.08
C ILE A 416 20.42 -25.27 -31.86
N GLN A 417 20.66 -25.69 -30.62
CA GLN A 417 20.86 -27.10 -30.30
C GLN A 417 19.51 -27.77 -30.05
N GLN A 418 19.23 -28.89 -30.71
CA GLN A 418 18.02 -29.68 -30.46
C GLN A 418 17.93 -30.03 -28.97
N TYR A 419 16.78 -29.69 -28.35
CA TYR A 419 16.45 -29.80 -26.92
C TYR A 419 17.09 -28.79 -25.97
N GLU A 420 17.76 -27.77 -26.51
CA GLU A 420 18.20 -26.60 -25.73
C GLU A 420 17.00 -25.96 -25.03
N GLN A 421 17.09 -25.77 -23.71
CA GLN A 421 15.91 -25.42 -22.92
C GLN A 421 16.20 -24.57 -21.69
N ALA A 422 15.15 -23.86 -21.26
CA ALA A 422 15.18 -23.08 -20.03
C ALA A 422 13.79 -22.91 -19.41
N GLY A 423 13.72 -22.85 -18.09
CA GLY A 423 12.49 -22.57 -17.37
C GLY A 423 12.49 -23.13 -15.95
N ILE A 424 11.30 -23.56 -15.51
CA ILE A 424 11.06 -24.10 -14.18
C ILE A 424 11.25 -25.62 -14.19
N THR A 425 11.97 -26.16 -13.22
CA THR A 425 12.01 -27.59 -12.92
C THR A 425 11.59 -27.83 -11.48
N TRP A 426 10.65 -28.76 -11.28
CA TRP A 426 10.21 -29.18 -9.95
C TRP A 426 11.02 -30.39 -9.49
N TYR A 427 11.58 -30.28 -8.29
CA TYR A 427 12.32 -31.35 -7.64
C TYR A 427 11.51 -31.90 -6.46
N ASN A 428 11.45 -33.22 -6.36
CA ASN A 428 10.88 -33.94 -5.23
C ASN A 428 11.96 -34.85 -4.65
N ASN A 429 12.29 -34.65 -3.38
CA ASN A 429 13.35 -35.38 -2.68
C ASN A 429 14.68 -35.44 -3.46
N GLY A 430 15.10 -34.29 -4.01
CA GLY A 430 16.35 -34.15 -4.76
C GLY A 430 16.32 -34.67 -6.22
N LYS A 431 15.20 -35.19 -6.70
CA LYS A 431 15.05 -35.67 -8.09
C LYS A 431 14.17 -34.74 -8.92
N PRO A 432 14.53 -34.38 -10.16
CA PRO A 432 13.66 -33.63 -11.04
C PRO A 432 12.49 -34.52 -11.48
N VAL A 433 11.25 -34.08 -11.26
CA VAL A 433 10.04 -34.87 -11.55
C VAL A 433 9.09 -34.19 -12.53
N PHE A 434 9.21 -32.89 -12.73
CA PHE A 434 8.42 -32.14 -13.70
C PHE A 434 9.21 -30.94 -14.24
N LYS A 435 8.94 -30.55 -15.48
CA LYS A 435 9.50 -29.34 -16.10
C LYS A 435 8.44 -28.55 -16.86
N LEU A 436 8.47 -27.24 -16.68
CA LEU A 436 7.76 -26.26 -17.50
C LEU A 436 8.81 -25.35 -18.11
N VAL A 437 9.10 -25.55 -19.40
CA VAL A 437 10.24 -24.93 -20.07
C VAL A 437 9.87 -24.52 -21.48
N LYS A 438 10.61 -23.56 -22.02
CA LYS A 438 10.79 -23.45 -23.46
C LYS A 438 11.91 -24.38 -23.90
N GLU A 439 11.70 -25.13 -24.97
CA GLU A 439 12.63 -26.13 -25.50
C GLU A 439 12.66 -26.05 -27.02
N LEU A 440 13.85 -26.07 -27.62
CA LEU A 440 13.99 -26.17 -29.08
C LEU A 440 13.69 -27.60 -29.54
N VAL A 441 12.65 -27.77 -30.35
CA VAL A 441 12.26 -29.06 -30.91
C VAL A 441 12.05 -28.91 -32.42
N ASN A 442 12.86 -29.62 -33.19
CA ASN A 442 12.82 -29.67 -34.66
C ASN A 442 12.89 -28.26 -35.28
N GLY A 443 13.79 -27.42 -34.76
CA GLY A 443 14.01 -26.04 -35.23
C GLY A 443 12.98 -25.02 -34.74
N GLN A 444 11.98 -25.43 -33.97
CA GLN A 444 10.95 -24.55 -33.42
C GLN A 444 11.03 -24.49 -31.89
N LEU A 445 10.88 -23.30 -31.32
CA LEU A 445 10.85 -23.11 -29.87
C LEU A 445 9.45 -23.42 -29.36
N MET A 446 9.36 -24.34 -28.39
CA MET A 446 8.09 -24.92 -27.93
C MET A 446 7.95 -24.82 -26.41
N ILE A 447 6.72 -24.65 -25.91
CA ILE A 447 6.41 -24.75 -24.49
C ILE A 447 6.15 -26.21 -24.10
N ILE A 448 7.04 -26.79 -23.32
CA ILE A 448 6.92 -28.15 -22.78
C ILE A 448 6.24 -28.07 -21.41
N PRO A 449 5.23 -28.93 -21.12
CA PRO A 449 4.89 -30.19 -21.83
C PRO A 449 3.92 -30.08 -23.01
N SER A 450 3.27 -28.92 -23.22
CA SER A 450 2.19 -28.79 -24.22
C SER A 450 2.61 -28.94 -25.68
N ARG A 451 3.90 -28.75 -25.98
CA ARG A 451 4.44 -28.58 -27.34
C ARG A 451 3.71 -27.48 -28.12
N LYS A 452 3.27 -26.41 -27.45
CA LYS A 452 2.76 -25.22 -28.14
C LYS A 452 3.91 -24.39 -28.72
N PRO A 453 3.85 -23.99 -30.00
CA PRO A 453 4.79 -23.04 -30.59
C PRO A 453 4.93 -21.74 -29.81
N MET A 454 6.14 -21.22 -29.81
CA MET A 454 6.43 -19.88 -29.32
C MET A 454 7.27 -19.13 -30.35
N THR A 455 6.82 -17.92 -30.68
CA THR A 455 7.47 -17.02 -31.64
C THR A 455 8.33 -15.96 -30.98
N SER A 456 8.16 -15.74 -29.67
CA SER A 456 8.89 -14.74 -28.88
C SER A 456 10.12 -15.33 -28.19
N PRO A 457 11.23 -14.57 -28.06
CA PRO A 457 12.34 -14.93 -27.19
C PRO A 457 11.98 -14.93 -25.69
N THR A 458 10.92 -14.20 -25.31
CA THR A 458 10.48 -13.98 -23.93
C THR A 458 9.17 -14.70 -23.64
N VAL A 459 9.11 -15.36 -22.49
CA VAL A 459 7.89 -15.99 -21.97
C VAL A 459 7.82 -15.78 -20.47
N GLN A 460 6.62 -15.55 -19.94
CA GLN A 460 6.39 -15.74 -18.52
C GLN A 460 5.76 -17.11 -18.28
N LEU A 461 6.38 -17.89 -17.39
CA LEU A 461 5.95 -19.22 -17.00
C LEU A 461 5.31 -19.16 -15.61
N ARG A 462 4.24 -19.91 -15.43
CA ARG A 462 3.55 -20.08 -14.14
C ARG A 462 3.31 -21.56 -13.87
N LEU A 463 3.84 -22.05 -12.76
CA LEU A 463 3.52 -23.36 -12.23
C LEU A 463 2.67 -23.21 -10.97
N ILE A 464 1.39 -23.62 -11.06
CA ILE A 464 0.51 -23.69 -9.89
C ILE A 464 0.60 -25.09 -9.31
N VAL A 465 0.76 -25.21 -8.01
CA VAL A 465 0.79 -26.49 -7.27
C VAL A 465 -0.20 -26.46 -6.10
N ALA A 466 -0.91 -27.56 -5.87
CA ALA A 466 -1.80 -27.76 -4.72
C ALA A 466 -1.99 -29.26 -4.45
N GLY A 467 -1.67 -29.73 -3.25
CA GLY A 467 -1.67 -31.15 -2.92
C GLY A 467 -0.80 -31.95 -3.91
N ASP A 468 -1.40 -32.87 -4.64
CA ASP A 468 -0.71 -33.63 -5.69
C ASP A 468 -0.89 -33.01 -7.08
N ASP A 469 -1.66 -31.93 -7.23
CA ASP A 469 -1.99 -31.34 -8.51
C ASP A 469 -1.00 -30.26 -8.95
N TYR A 470 -0.79 -30.17 -10.26
CA TYR A 470 -0.17 -29.03 -10.90
C TYR A 470 -0.99 -28.49 -12.08
N ILE A 471 -0.88 -27.17 -12.31
CA ILE A 471 -1.29 -26.51 -13.54
C ILE A 471 -0.09 -25.73 -14.06
N ALA A 472 0.37 -26.10 -15.26
CA ALA A 472 1.42 -25.40 -15.97
C ALA A 472 0.80 -24.40 -16.95
N GLN A 473 1.20 -23.14 -16.85
CA GLN A 473 0.68 -22.05 -17.66
C GLN A 473 1.83 -21.19 -18.20
N PHE A 474 1.54 -20.46 -19.28
CA PHE A 474 2.49 -19.53 -19.87
C PHE A 474 1.76 -18.36 -20.52
N ARG A 475 2.48 -17.27 -20.73
CA ARG A 475 2.05 -16.18 -21.61
C ARG A 475 3.24 -15.70 -22.45
N ALA A 476 3.02 -15.64 -23.77
CA ALA A 476 4.03 -15.17 -24.72
C ALA A 476 4.32 -13.68 -24.49
N ASP A 477 5.57 -13.25 -24.75
CA ASP A 477 6.00 -11.86 -24.56
C ASP A 477 5.81 -11.30 -23.13
N ALA A 478 5.55 -12.18 -22.15
CA ALA A 478 5.13 -11.80 -20.81
C ALA A 478 3.88 -10.86 -20.77
N LYS A 479 3.01 -10.94 -21.79
CA LYS A 479 1.82 -10.09 -21.97
C LYS A 479 0.54 -10.90 -22.07
N GLY A 480 -0.59 -10.26 -21.78
CA GLY A 480 -1.92 -10.87 -21.87
C GLY A 480 -2.19 -11.93 -20.79
N GLU A 481 -3.24 -12.71 -21.05
CA GLU A 481 -3.73 -13.78 -20.18
C GLU A 481 -2.86 -15.03 -20.21
N PHE A 482 -2.81 -15.75 -19.08
CA PHE A 482 -2.14 -17.04 -18.99
C PHE A 482 -2.88 -18.12 -19.77
N GLN A 483 -2.17 -18.79 -20.66
CA GLN A 483 -2.65 -19.99 -21.35
C GLN A 483 -2.24 -21.23 -20.57
N THR A 484 -3.15 -22.18 -20.42
CA THR A 484 -2.80 -23.48 -19.83
C THR A 484 -2.00 -24.32 -20.85
N ALA A 485 -0.82 -24.76 -20.44
CA ALA A 485 0.02 -25.71 -21.16
C ALA A 485 -0.34 -27.16 -20.77
N ALA A 486 -0.48 -27.44 -19.48
CA ALA A 486 -0.87 -28.77 -19.00
C ALA A 486 -1.45 -28.72 -17.59
N LYS A 487 -2.13 -29.82 -17.24
CA LYS A 487 -2.53 -30.15 -15.88
C LYS A 487 -2.10 -31.59 -15.61
N GLY A 488 -1.77 -31.91 -14.37
CA GLY A 488 -1.44 -33.29 -14.02
C GLY A 488 -1.10 -33.43 -12.55
N LYS A 489 -0.44 -34.55 -12.22
CA LYS A 489 -0.05 -34.90 -10.87
C LYS A 489 1.46 -34.83 -10.68
N LEU A 490 1.87 -34.34 -9.52
CA LEU A 490 3.21 -34.50 -8.96
C LEU A 490 3.21 -35.72 -8.02
N PRO A 491 4.38 -36.32 -7.73
CA PRO A 491 4.50 -37.27 -6.62
C PRO A 491 4.02 -36.66 -5.30
N PRO A 492 3.74 -37.47 -4.25
CA PRO A 492 3.38 -36.93 -2.94
C PRO A 492 4.43 -35.91 -2.41
N PRO A 493 4.01 -34.87 -1.66
CA PRO A 493 4.91 -33.84 -1.14
C PRO A 493 6.05 -34.44 -0.33
N ARG A 494 7.29 -34.10 -0.70
CA ARG A 494 8.49 -34.62 -0.02
C ARG A 494 9.72 -33.77 -0.35
N ASN A 495 10.12 -32.93 0.59
CA ASN A 495 11.30 -32.04 0.46
C ASN A 495 11.32 -31.35 -0.91
N ASP A 496 10.18 -30.77 -1.28
CA ASP A 496 10.03 -30.20 -2.61
C ASP A 496 10.86 -28.94 -2.77
N GLN A 497 11.44 -28.81 -3.96
CA GLN A 497 12.20 -27.63 -4.34
C GLN A 497 11.76 -27.19 -5.74
N VAL A 498 11.84 -25.89 -5.97
CA VAL A 498 11.68 -25.32 -7.30
C VAL A 498 13.01 -24.78 -7.79
N SER A 499 13.30 -25.04 -9.06
CA SER A 499 14.52 -24.62 -9.72
C SER A 499 14.22 -23.70 -10.89
N ILE A 500 15.07 -22.69 -11.09
CA ILE A 500 15.26 -22.05 -12.38
C ILE A 500 16.58 -22.55 -12.98
N GLN A 501 16.52 -23.05 -14.21
CA GLN A 501 17.67 -23.67 -14.86
C GLN A 501 17.56 -23.67 -16.38
N CYS A 502 18.70 -23.84 -17.04
CA CYS A 502 18.80 -24.06 -18.47
C CYS A 502 19.89 -25.10 -18.78
N TYR A 503 19.70 -25.91 -19.83
CA TYR A 503 20.66 -26.94 -20.22
C TYR A 503 20.50 -27.38 -21.68
N ASN A 504 21.39 -28.29 -22.09
CA ASN A 504 21.46 -28.87 -23.43
C ASN A 504 21.79 -27.84 -24.52
N GLY A 505 22.67 -26.89 -24.17
CA GLY A 505 23.26 -25.94 -25.11
C GLY A 505 24.49 -26.54 -25.81
N PRO A 506 24.94 -25.93 -26.91
CA PRO A 506 26.19 -26.31 -27.57
C PRO A 506 27.41 -26.03 -26.65
N PRO A 507 28.50 -26.82 -26.74
CA PRO A 507 29.63 -26.73 -25.81
C PRO A 507 30.40 -25.40 -25.84
N ASN A 508 30.45 -24.75 -27.00
CA ASN A 508 31.31 -23.58 -27.24
C ASN A 508 30.51 -22.32 -27.63
N ALA A 509 29.20 -22.25 -27.38
CA ALA A 509 28.41 -21.05 -27.70
C ALA A 509 27.99 -20.27 -26.46
N GLU A 510 27.98 -18.94 -26.61
CA GLU A 510 27.56 -17.98 -25.59
C GLU A 510 26.04 -17.79 -25.64
N HIS A 511 25.31 -18.87 -25.38
CA HIS A 511 23.86 -18.85 -25.29
C HIS A 511 23.46 -18.50 -23.87
N TRP A 512 22.97 -17.28 -23.66
CA TRP A 512 22.58 -16.80 -22.34
C TRP A 512 21.06 -16.75 -22.19
N ILE A 513 20.58 -17.21 -21.04
CA ILE A 513 19.19 -17.11 -20.64
C ILE A 513 19.09 -16.13 -19.50
N ARG A 514 18.22 -15.15 -19.66
CA ARG A 514 17.86 -14.19 -18.62
C ARG A 514 16.60 -14.68 -17.88
N PHE A 515 16.69 -14.72 -16.56
CA PHE A 515 15.60 -15.00 -15.64
C PHE A 515 15.28 -13.73 -14.82
N ASP A 516 14.03 -13.29 -14.89
CA ASP A 516 13.50 -12.11 -14.21
C ASP A 516 12.23 -12.47 -13.42
N ASP A 517 11.82 -11.58 -12.51
CA ASP A 517 10.51 -11.61 -11.84
C ASP A 517 10.17 -12.95 -11.16
N PHE A 518 11.14 -13.62 -10.52
CA PHE A 518 10.85 -14.86 -9.82
C PHE A 518 9.96 -14.59 -8.61
N ARG A 519 8.78 -15.21 -8.56
CA ARG A 519 7.82 -15.04 -7.46
C ARG A 519 7.16 -16.34 -7.05
N ILE A 520 6.95 -16.51 -5.75
CA ILE A 520 6.11 -17.55 -5.17
C ILE A 520 4.95 -16.86 -4.46
N THR A 521 3.71 -17.14 -4.87
CA THR A 521 2.51 -16.49 -4.30
C THR A 521 1.54 -17.54 -3.80
N GLN A 522 0.95 -17.34 -2.62
CA GLN A 522 -0.19 -18.15 -2.17
C GLN A 522 -1.47 -17.66 -2.86
N LEU A 523 -2.13 -18.57 -3.58
CA LEU A 523 -3.43 -18.33 -4.17
C LEU A 523 -4.50 -18.57 -3.12
N THR A 524 -5.58 -17.79 -3.15
CA THR A 524 -6.82 -18.17 -2.46
C THR A 524 -7.53 -19.19 -3.32
N ASP A 525 -8.20 -20.12 -2.67
CA ASP A 525 -9.06 -21.11 -3.34
C ASP A 525 -10.20 -20.45 -4.10
#